data_AF-A0AAV0Y1U5-F1
#
_entry.id   AF-A0AAV0Y1U5-F1
#
_cell.length_a   1.000
_cell.length_b   1.000
_cell.length_c   1.000
_cell.angle_alpha   90.00
_cell.angle_beta   90.00
_cell.angle_gamma   90.00
#
_symmetry.space_group_name_H-M   'P 1'
#
loop_
_entity.id
_entity.type
_entity.pdbx_description
1 polymer ?
#
loop_
_entity_poly.entity_id
_entity_poly.type
_entity_poly.pdbx_seq_one_letter_code
_entity_poly.pdbx_strand_id
1 'polypeptide(L)'
;MIACAELLKETKFDFHGLPRCFVRIDVEHFIKIARKWTPLKSITRLAREMVLRAIGLLIKCKTLNEIRVLLLFLFILLTNETNGTIPENDEETPCEQHKRILTEATSTGFVDLQQQFNEILSLAETEEDARTLIENEYERQNEALDSNENPFQTWADGILLESKIFIKKKGNGINPFYCPELPSILIKTMKYMPLWSGVMIPIFGYGEDISSSAAVESSFKKLKNNHNETHTFTNKY
;
A
#
# COMPACT_ATOMS: atom_id res chain seq x y z
N MET A 1 13.57 1.41 -13.87
CA MET A 1 13.80 1.07 -12.46
C MET A 1 15.24 1.28 -12.01
N ILE A 2 16.25 0.81 -12.76
CA ILE A 2 17.68 1.01 -12.41
C ILE A 2 18.01 2.50 -12.25
N ALA A 3 17.65 3.35 -13.21
CA ALA A 3 17.87 4.81 -13.11
C ALA A 3 17.24 5.44 -11.85
N CYS A 4 16.03 5.02 -11.45
CA CYS A 4 15.42 5.48 -10.20
C CYS A 4 16.20 5.01 -8.96
N ALA A 5 16.75 3.79 -9.00
CA ALA A 5 17.55 3.26 -7.91
C ALA A 5 18.91 3.98 -7.81
N GLU A 6 19.49 4.41 -8.92
CA GLU A 6 20.68 5.25 -8.96
C GLU A 6 20.39 6.63 -8.36
N LEU A 7 19.31 7.28 -8.79
CA LEU A 7 18.88 8.55 -8.22
C LEU A 7 18.66 8.46 -6.71
N LEU A 8 17.99 7.41 -6.22
CA LEU A 8 17.76 7.25 -4.78
C LEU A 8 19.02 6.95 -3.94
N LYS A 9 20.14 6.61 -4.59
CA LYS A 9 21.45 6.44 -3.93
C LYS A 9 22.27 7.74 -3.91
N GLU A 10 21.96 8.69 -4.77
CA GLU A 10 22.71 9.94 -4.86
C GLU A 10 22.43 10.85 -3.65
N THR A 11 23.50 11.41 -3.09
CA THR A 11 23.42 12.35 -1.97
C THR A 11 23.41 13.81 -2.43
N LYS A 12 23.69 14.07 -3.72
CA LYS A 12 23.74 15.40 -4.33
C LYS A 12 23.25 15.30 -5.76
N PHE A 13 22.26 16.11 -6.13
CA PHE A 13 21.69 16.15 -7.47
C PHE A 13 22.09 17.44 -8.18
N ASP A 14 22.45 17.32 -9.46
CA ASP A 14 22.42 18.46 -10.36
C ASP A 14 20.99 18.69 -10.85
N PHE A 15 20.27 19.58 -10.17
CA PHE A 15 18.88 19.92 -10.50
C PHE A 15 18.72 20.55 -11.89
N HIS A 16 19.79 20.99 -12.55
CA HIS A 16 19.71 21.54 -13.90
C HIS A 16 19.55 20.47 -14.98
N GLY A 17 19.97 19.22 -14.71
CA GLY A 17 19.87 18.10 -15.64
C GLY A 17 18.59 17.27 -15.51
N LEU A 18 17.82 17.45 -14.43
CA LEU A 18 16.62 16.66 -14.15
C LEU A 18 15.35 17.34 -14.72
N PRO A 19 14.40 16.55 -15.28
CA PRO A 19 13.06 17.04 -15.58
C PRO A 19 12.41 17.66 -14.35
N ARG A 20 11.57 18.69 -14.53
CA ARG A 20 10.84 19.32 -13.41
C ARG A 20 9.63 18.52 -12.91
N CYS A 21 9.37 17.36 -13.50
CA CYS A 21 8.26 16.49 -13.16
C CYS A 21 8.63 15.03 -13.33
N PHE A 22 7.87 14.14 -12.69
CA PHE A 22 7.98 12.69 -12.86
C PHE A 22 6.59 12.07 -12.99
N VAL A 23 6.53 10.88 -13.57
CA VAL A 23 5.29 10.12 -13.72
C VAL A 23 5.04 9.33 -12.44
N ARG A 24 3.84 9.49 -11.87
CA ARG A 24 3.39 8.76 -10.69
C ARG A 24 2.07 8.04 -11.01
N ILE A 25 1.92 6.82 -10.50
CA ILE A 25 0.66 6.09 -10.49
C ILE A 25 -0.29 6.80 -9.52
N ASP A 26 -1.52 6.99 -9.95
CA ASP A 26 -2.57 7.55 -9.13
C ASP A 26 -2.80 6.71 -7.86
N VAL A 27 -2.91 7.39 -6.71
CA VAL A 27 -3.04 6.74 -5.39
C VAL A 27 -4.28 5.85 -5.31
N GLU A 28 -5.41 6.32 -5.84
CA GLU A 28 -6.66 5.56 -5.84
C GLU A 28 -6.52 4.33 -6.74
N HIS A 29 -5.87 4.45 -7.90
CA HIS A 29 -5.60 3.32 -8.77
C HIS A 29 -4.76 2.24 -8.07
N PHE A 30 -3.70 2.63 -7.37
CA PHE A 30 -2.85 1.67 -6.66
C PHE A 30 -3.59 1.02 -5.48
N ILE A 31 -4.38 1.76 -4.70
CA ILE A 31 -5.20 1.20 -3.62
C ILE A 31 -6.27 0.24 -4.18
N LYS A 32 -6.90 0.58 -5.32
CA LYS A 32 -7.85 -0.32 -6.01
C LYS A 32 -7.19 -1.64 -6.41
N ILE A 33 -5.94 -1.62 -6.87
CA ILE A 33 -5.17 -2.84 -7.14
C ILE A 33 -4.89 -3.59 -5.84
N ALA A 34 -4.38 -2.92 -4.81
CA ALA A 34 -4.00 -3.54 -3.54
C ALA A 34 -5.15 -4.29 -2.87
N ARG A 35 -6.36 -3.72 -2.89
CA ARG A 35 -7.58 -4.34 -2.33
C ARG A 35 -7.96 -5.67 -2.96
N LYS A 36 -7.53 -5.92 -4.19
CA LYS A 36 -7.90 -7.12 -4.93
C LYS A 36 -6.93 -8.27 -4.72
N TRP A 37 -5.81 -8.04 -4.04
CA TRP A 37 -4.85 -9.09 -3.74
C TRP A 37 -5.52 -10.25 -3.01
N THR A 38 -5.49 -11.43 -3.64
CA THR A 38 -6.17 -12.63 -3.16
C THR A 38 -5.88 -12.97 -1.69
N PRO A 39 -4.64 -12.86 -1.18
CA PRO A 39 -4.34 -13.14 0.23
C PRO A 39 -5.08 -12.22 1.22
N LEU A 40 -5.44 -10.99 0.84
CA LEU A 40 -6.22 -10.12 1.73
C LEU A 40 -7.66 -10.61 1.96
N LYS A 41 -8.15 -11.54 1.15
CA LYS A 41 -9.48 -12.13 1.31
C LYS A 41 -9.51 -13.21 2.40
N SER A 42 -8.36 -13.75 2.81
CA SER A 42 -8.29 -14.81 3.84
C SER A 42 -8.21 -14.26 5.28
N ILE A 43 -7.90 -12.98 5.46
CA ILE A 43 -7.84 -12.33 6.76
C ILE A 43 -9.13 -11.61 7.12
N THR A 44 -9.31 -11.29 8.41
CA THR A 44 -10.50 -10.59 8.90
C THR A 44 -10.67 -9.21 8.26
N ARG A 45 -11.92 -8.71 8.18
CA ARG A 45 -12.21 -7.37 7.63
C ARG A 45 -11.37 -6.28 8.30
N LEU A 46 -11.29 -6.31 9.64
CA LEU A 46 -10.52 -5.34 10.41
C LEU A 46 -9.03 -5.43 10.10
N ALA A 47 -8.48 -6.65 10.03
CA ALA A 47 -7.08 -6.85 9.70
C ALA A 47 -6.75 -6.33 8.28
N ARG A 48 -7.62 -6.63 7.32
CA ARG A 48 -7.53 -6.14 5.95
C ARG A 48 -7.54 -4.62 5.86
N GLU A 49 -8.45 -3.95 6.57
CA GLU A 49 -8.51 -2.48 6.60
C GLU A 49 -7.22 -1.86 7.14
N MET A 50 -6.69 -2.42 8.22
CA MET A 50 -5.40 -2.02 8.81
C MET A 50 -4.24 -2.19 7.81
N VAL A 51 -4.15 -3.34 7.14
CA VAL A 51 -3.11 -3.58 6.12
C VAL A 51 -3.23 -2.58 4.97
N LEU A 52 -4.43 -2.31 4.48
CA LEU A 52 -4.64 -1.35 3.41
C LEU A 52 -4.33 0.09 3.85
N ARG A 53 -4.60 0.46 5.12
CA ARG A 53 -4.16 1.75 5.69
C ARG A 53 -2.64 1.84 5.75
N ALA A 54 -1.96 0.78 6.14
CA ALA A 54 -0.50 0.72 6.14
C ALA A 54 0.08 0.83 4.72
N ILE A 55 -0.57 0.23 3.71
CA ILE A 55 -0.22 0.44 2.29
C ILE A 55 -0.42 1.90 1.88
N GLY A 56 -1.51 2.53 2.33
CA GLY A 56 -1.73 3.96 2.11
C GLY A 56 -0.65 4.84 2.76
N LEU A 57 -0.09 4.45 3.92
CA LEU A 57 1.07 5.11 4.50
C LEU A 57 2.34 4.89 3.66
N LEU A 58 2.58 3.67 3.16
CA LEU A 58 3.71 3.37 2.27
C LEU A 58 3.73 4.25 1.01
N ILE A 59 2.55 4.52 0.44
CA ILE A 59 2.39 5.42 -0.70
C ILE A 59 2.86 6.84 -0.38
N LYS A 60 2.68 7.30 0.87
CA LYS A 60 3.07 8.65 1.31
C LYS A 60 4.54 8.79 1.68
N CYS A 61 5.25 7.69 1.93
CA CYS A 61 6.66 7.76 2.31
C CYS A 61 7.49 8.50 1.27
N LYS A 62 8.34 9.41 1.75
CA LYS A 62 9.22 10.24 0.93
C LYS A 62 10.68 9.81 1.05
N THR A 63 10.98 8.87 1.95
CA THR A 63 12.32 8.33 2.15
C THR A 63 12.31 6.81 2.12
N LEU A 64 13.42 6.21 1.69
CA LEU A 64 13.61 4.76 1.75
C LEU A 64 13.55 4.22 3.19
N ASN A 65 13.96 5.04 4.18
CA ASN A 65 13.94 4.63 5.57
C ASN A 65 12.50 4.49 6.11
N GLU A 66 11.61 5.42 5.79
CA GLU A 66 10.19 5.32 6.17
C GLU A 66 9.55 4.05 5.55
N ILE A 67 9.81 3.81 4.27
CA ILE A 67 9.31 2.62 3.56
C ILE A 67 9.84 1.35 4.24
N ARG A 68 11.14 1.32 4.57
CA ARG A 68 11.77 0.17 5.24
C ARG A 68 11.11 -0.14 6.57
N VAL A 69 10.91 0.87 7.42
CA VAL A 69 10.30 0.70 8.73
C VAL A 69 8.88 0.16 8.61
N LEU A 70 8.07 0.72 7.71
CA LEU A 70 6.69 0.25 7.50
C LEU A 70 6.63 -1.17 6.90
N LEU A 71 7.50 -1.49 5.94
CA LEU A 71 7.59 -2.84 5.37
C LEU A 71 8.01 -3.86 6.44
N LEU A 72 8.97 -3.51 7.30
CA LEU A 72 9.39 -4.39 8.39
C LEU A 72 8.22 -4.69 9.34
N PHE A 73 7.45 -3.66 9.72
CA PHE A 73 6.27 -3.83 10.57
C PHE A 73 5.25 -4.75 9.91
N LEU A 74 4.92 -4.49 8.64
CA LEU A 74 4.01 -5.34 7.88
C LEU A 74 4.50 -6.78 7.80
N PHE A 75 5.76 -7.02 7.45
CA PHE A 75 6.28 -8.38 7.37
C PHE A 75 6.25 -9.10 8.71
N ILE A 76 6.61 -8.44 9.82
CA ILE A 76 6.47 -9.03 11.15
C ILE A 76 5.01 -9.44 11.41
N LEU A 77 4.04 -8.56 11.16
CA LEU A 77 2.63 -8.88 11.38
C LEU A 77 2.14 -10.01 10.46
N LEU A 78 2.57 -10.04 9.21
CA LEU A 78 2.07 -10.99 8.22
C LEU A 78 2.67 -12.40 8.38
N THR A 79 3.89 -12.51 8.93
CA THR A 79 4.61 -13.79 9.04
C THR A 79 4.59 -14.43 10.44
N ASN A 80 4.06 -13.75 11.46
CA ASN A 80 3.95 -14.30 12.80
C ASN A 80 2.56 -14.87 13.03
N GLU A 81 2.45 -16.17 13.35
CA GLU A 81 1.17 -16.83 13.64
C GLU A 81 0.52 -16.36 14.96
N THR A 82 1.34 -15.86 15.89
CA THR A 82 0.92 -15.49 17.25
C THR A 82 1.38 -14.08 17.63
N ASN A 83 0.63 -13.44 18.52
CA ASN A 83 0.91 -12.14 19.11
C ASN A 83 0.55 -12.14 20.62
N GLY A 84 0.43 -10.98 21.26
CA GLY A 84 0.19 -10.87 22.70
C GLY A 84 1.47 -10.93 23.53
N THR A 85 1.39 -11.57 24.70
CA THR A 85 2.52 -11.70 25.64
C THR A 85 3.14 -13.09 25.59
N ILE A 86 4.43 -13.15 25.95
CA ILE A 86 5.23 -14.37 26.05
C ILE A 86 4.82 -15.09 27.34
N PRO A 87 4.36 -16.36 27.29
CA PRO A 87 3.85 -17.06 28.47
C PRO A 87 4.83 -17.16 29.64
N GLU A 88 6.13 -17.20 29.37
CA GLU A 88 7.17 -17.42 30.38
C GLU A 88 7.48 -16.20 31.25
N ASN A 89 7.35 -14.99 30.70
CA ASN A 89 7.79 -13.75 31.37
C ASN A 89 6.79 -12.58 31.26
N ASP A 90 5.65 -12.80 30.61
CA ASP A 90 4.58 -11.81 30.36
C ASP A 90 5.05 -10.56 29.59
N GLU A 91 6.20 -10.63 28.93
CA GLU A 91 6.67 -9.55 28.05
C GLU A 91 5.88 -9.55 26.74
N GLU A 92 5.61 -8.37 26.18
CA GLU A 92 5.02 -8.28 24.84
C GLU A 92 5.91 -8.97 23.80
N THR A 93 5.29 -9.80 22.96
CA THR A 93 5.95 -10.33 21.78
C THR A 93 6.34 -9.19 20.84
N PRO A 94 7.41 -9.36 20.03
CA PRO A 94 7.73 -8.39 18.99
C PRO A 94 6.55 -8.16 18.04
N CYS A 95 5.76 -9.18 17.71
CA CYS A 95 4.58 -9.01 16.87
C CYS A 95 3.55 -8.05 17.50
N GLU A 96 3.32 -8.13 18.81
CA GLU A 96 2.38 -7.25 19.51
C GLU A 96 2.89 -5.80 19.58
N GLN A 97 4.18 -5.61 19.86
CA GLN A 97 4.81 -4.29 19.87
C GLN A 97 4.65 -3.58 18.52
N HIS A 98 4.98 -4.29 17.43
CA HIS A 98 4.88 -3.75 16.07
C HIS A 98 3.42 -3.52 15.66
N LYS A 99 2.48 -4.37 16.09
CA LYS A 99 1.05 -4.18 15.86
C LYS A 99 0.57 -2.87 16.48
N ARG A 100 0.93 -2.61 17.74
CA ARG A 100 0.58 -1.37 18.45
C ARG A 100 1.11 -0.14 17.72
N ILE A 101 2.40 -0.13 17.36
CA ILE A 101 3.04 0.98 16.64
C ILE A 101 2.34 1.22 15.30
N LEU A 102 2.05 0.17 14.54
CA LEU A 102 1.38 0.31 13.24
C LEU A 102 -0.07 0.81 13.39
N THR A 103 -0.81 0.36 14.41
CA THR A 103 -2.15 0.86 14.73
C THR A 103 -2.13 2.34 15.07
N GLU A 104 -1.15 2.79 15.86
CA GLU A 104 -1.00 4.21 16.17
C GLU A 104 -0.66 5.03 14.92
N ALA A 105 0.31 4.58 14.12
CA ALA A 105 0.72 5.26 12.89
C ALA A 105 -0.41 5.36 11.86
N THR A 106 -1.22 4.31 11.70
CA THR A 106 -2.38 4.29 10.79
C THR A 106 -3.57 5.10 11.32
N SER A 107 -3.58 5.45 12.61
CA SER A 107 -4.60 6.30 13.22
C SER A 107 -4.23 7.79 13.16
N THR A 108 -2.96 8.13 13.30
CA THR A 108 -2.49 9.53 13.38
C THR A 108 -1.96 10.07 12.04
N GLY A 109 -1.28 9.24 11.24
CA GLY A 109 -0.65 9.65 9.97
C GLY A 109 -1.58 9.69 8.76
N PHE A 110 -2.83 9.24 8.91
CA PHE A 110 -3.75 8.98 7.80
C PHE A 110 -4.92 9.96 7.68
N VAL A 111 -4.99 11.00 8.51
CA VAL A 111 -6.18 11.86 8.68
C VAL A 111 -6.72 12.43 7.35
N ASP A 112 -5.85 12.92 6.45
CA ASP A 112 -6.29 13.48 5.16
C ASP A 112 -6.76 12.43 4.13
N LEU A 113 -6.18 11.22 4.17
CA LEU A 113 -6.55 10.12 3.27
C LEU A 113 -7.73 9.33 3.81
N GLN A 114 -8.03 9.43 5.10
CA GLN A 114 -9.06 8.59 5.73
C GLN A 114 -10.42 8.78 5.06
N GLN A 115 -10.79 10.01 4.68
CA GLN A 115 -12.05 10.25 3.99
C GLN A 115 -12.04 9.70 2.55
N GLN A 116 -11.01 10.01 1.75
CA GLN A 116 -10.87 9.48 0.38
C GLN A 116 -10.79 7.95 0.36
N PHE A 117 -10.04 7.39 1.30
CA PHE A 117 -9.86 5.95 1.45
C PHE A 117 -11.14 5.26 1.92
N ASN A 118 -11.90 5.85 2.84
CA ASN A 118 -13.23 5.35 3.22
C ASN A 118 -14.21 5.42 2.06
N GLU A 119 -14.18 6.51 1.27
CA GLU A 119 -14.96 6.63 0.03
C GLU A 119 -14.58 5.52 -0.96
N ILE A 120 -13.29 5.33 -1.24
CA ILE A 120 -12.78 4.25 -2.09
C ILE A 120 -13.23 2.89 -1.54
N LEU A 121 -13.08 2.65 -0.23
CA LEU A 121 -13.52 1.43 0.46
C LEU A 121 -15.00 1.14 0.18
N SER A 122 -15.86 2.15 0.38
CA SER A 122 -17.31 2.04 0.19
C SER A 122 -17.73 1.83 -1.28
N LEU A 123 -17.01 2.41 -2.23
CA LEU A 123 -17.35 2.36 -3.66
C LEU A 123 -17.10 0.99 -4.30
N ALA A 124 -16.12 0.22 -3.80
CA ALA A 124 -15.74 -1.05 -4.42
C ALA A 124 -16.47 -2.27 -3.84
N GLU A 125 -17.34 -2.10 -2.84
CA GLU A 125 -18.25 -3.17 -2.39
C GLU A 125 -19.37 -3.43 -3.42
N THR A 126 -19.57 -2.56 -4.41
CA THR A 126 -20.67 -2.64 -5.39
C THR A 126 -20.28 -2.99 -6.83
N GLU A 127 -18.98 -3.02 -7.18
CA GLU A 127 -18.52 -3.28 -8.56
C GLU A 127 -17.71 -4.59 -8.64
N GLU A 128 -18.42 -5.71 -8.77
CA GLU A 128 -17.83 -7.05 -8.97
C GLU A 128 -17.55 -7.37 -10.45
N ASP A 129 -18.18 -6.71 -11.43
CA ASP A 129 -18.18 -7.25 -12.81
C ASP A 129 -17.33 -6.45 -13.81
N ALA A 130 -16.05 -6.86 -13.92
CA ALA A 130 -15.20 -6.87 -15.13
C ALA A 130 -13.71 -7.22 -14.81
N ARG A 131 -13.46 -8.04 -13.78
CA ARG A 131 -12.16 -8.08 -13.06
C ARG A 131 -11.09 -9.02 -13.64
N THR A 132 -11.46 -10.13 -14.28
CA THR A 132 -10.50 -11.23 -14.52
C THR A 132 -9.62 -11.06 -15.77
N LEU A 133 -10.04 -10.26 -16.76
CA LEU A 133 -9.32 -10.15 -18.04
C LEU A 133 -8.16 -9.14 -18.00
N ILE A 134 -8.25 -8.09 -17.18
CA ILE A 134 -7.22 -7.05 -17.06
C ILE A 134 -6.10 -7.50 -16.10
N GLU A 135 -6.44 -8.22 -15.03
CA GLU A 135 -5.47 -8.75 -14.05
C GLU A 135 -4.55 -9.80 -14.68
N ASN A 136 -5.10 -10.72 -15.48
CA ASN A 136 -4.33 -11.75 -16.18
C ASN A 136 -3.42 -11.19 -17.30
N GLU A 137 -3.69 -9.98 -17.80
CA GLU A 137 -2.84 -9.31 -18.79
C GLU A 137 -1.69 -8.56 -18.10
N TYR A 138 -1.95 -7.94 -16.94
CA TYR A 138 -0.92 -7.29 -16.13
C TYR A 138 0.10 -8.29 -15.54
N GLU A 139 -0.35 -9.47 -15.12
CA GLU A 139 0.54 -10.54 -14.65
C GLU A 139 1.39 -11.12 -15.81
N ARG A 140 0.79 -11.39 -16.98
CA ARG A 140 1.51 -11.89 -18.16
C ARG A 140 2.54 -10.91 -18.73
N GLN A 141 2.27 -9.62 -18.72
CA GLN A 141 3.22 -8.61 -19.19
C GLN A 141 4.40 -8.42 -18.21
N ASN A 142 4.24 -8.76 -16.93
CA ASN A 142 5.31 -8.67 -15.95
C ASN A 142 6.25 -9.89 -15.96
N GLU A 143 5.77 -11.10 -16.28
CA GLU A 143 6.62 -12.30 -16.41
C GLU A 143 7.66 -12.16 -17.53
N ALA A 144 7.35 -11.45 -18.62
CA ALA A 144 8.27 -11.22 -19.73
C ALA A 144 9.42 -10.24 -19.42
N LEU A 145 9.36 -9.53 -18.27
CA LEU A 145 10.35 -8.54 -17.82
C LEU A 145 11.16 -8.97 -16.59
N ASP A 146 11.01 -10.22 -16.13
CA ASP A 146 11.63 -10.76 -14.91
C ASP A 146 13.05 -11.32 -15.11
N SER A 147 13.68 -11.09 -16.28
CA SER A 147 15.05 -11.56 -16.54
C SER A 147 16.15 -10.72 -15.88
N ASN A 148 15.81 -9.56 -15.29
CA ASN A 148 16.76 -8.70 -14.58
C ASN A 148 16.35 -8.52 -13.12
N GLU A 149 17.27 -8.80 -12.20
CA GLU A 149 17.10 -8.61 -10.77
C GLU A 149 16.77 -7.13 -10.45
N ASN A 150 15.56 -6.88 -9.92
CA ASN A 150 15.14 -5.52 -9.58
C ASN A 150 15.67 -5.12 -8.19
N PRO A 151 16.42 -4.00 -8.08
CA PRO A 151 17.08 -3.63 -6.83
C PRO A 151 16.11 -3.35 -5.68
N PHE A 152 14.88 -2.90 -5.96
CA PHE A 152 13.87 -2.64 -4.93
C PHE A 152 13.21 -3.92 -4.43
N GLN A 153 13.05 -4.93 -5.29
CA GLN A 153 12.58 -6.25 -4.88
C GLN A 153 13.63 -6.95 -4.02
N THR A 154 14.89 -7.01 -4.47
CA THR A 154 16.00 -7.57 -3.67
C THR A 154 16.14 -6.86 -2.33
N TRP A 155 15.99 -5.54 -2.30
CA TRP A 155 15.99 -4.77 -1.06
C TRP A 155 14.83 -5.14 -0.13
N ALA A 156 13.61 -5.29 -0.66
CA ALA A 156 12.43 -5.69 0.10
C ALA A 156 12.53 -7.13 0.63
N ASP A 157 13.09 -8.05 -0.17
CA ASP A 157 13.40 -9.42 0.26
C ASP A 157 14.37 -9.42 1.44
N GLY A 158 15.37 -8.53 1.45
CA GLY A 158 16.27 -8.34 2.59
C GLY A 158 15.53 -7.95 3.87
N ILE A 159 14.52 -7.07 3.76
CA ILE A 159 13.68 -6.66 4.90
C ILE A 159 12.81 -7.83 5.39
N LEU A 160 12.26 -8.64 4.48
CA LEU A 160 11.52 -9.86 4.84
C LEU A 160 12.43 -10.89 5.52
N LEU A 161 13.67 -11.03 5.08
CA LEU A 161 14.63 -11.94 5.73
C LEU A 161 14.94 -11.48 7.17
N GLU A 162 15.11 -10.17 7.36
CA GLU A 162 15.29 -9.56 8.68
C GLU A 162 14.08 -9.78 9.59
N SER A 163 12.85 -9.64 9.07
CA SER A 163 11.63 -9.82 9.87
C SER A 163 11.52 -11.22 10.49
N LYS A 164 12.12 -12.24 9.86
CA LYS A 164 12.10 -13.64 10.35
C LYS A 164 12.82 -13.82 11.68
N ILE A 165 13.73 -12.90 12.06
CA ILE A 165 14.39 -12.93 13.37
C ILE A 165 13.34 -12.85 14.51
N PHE A 166 12.22 -12.18 14.26
CA PHE A 166 11.17 -11.93 15.24
C PHE A 166 10.17 -13.08 15.41
N ILE A 167 10.19 -14.10 14.54
CA ILE A 167 9.26 -15.25 14.56
C ILE A 167 9.47 -16.17 15.78
N LYS A 168 10.67 -16.14 16.38
CA LYS A 168 11.07 -17.12 17.41
C LYS A 168 10.31 -17.02 18.73
N LYS A 169 9.64 -15.89 19.00
CA LYS A 169 8.95 -15.64 20.27
C LYS A 169 7.45 -15.81 20.09
N LYS A 170 6.93 -16.99 20.44
CA LYS A 170 5.49 -17.28 20.38
C LYS A 170 4.76 -16.55 21.50
N GLY A 171 3.63 -15.95 21.17
CA GLY A 171 2.74 -15.32 22.13
C GLY A 171 1.54 -16.19 22.46
N ASN A 172 0.77 -15.77 23.45
CA ASN A 172 -0.46 -16.42 23.88
C ASN A 172 -1.68 -16.14 22.98
N GLY A 173 -1.61 -15.14 22.09
CA GLY A 173 -2.71 -14.73 21.22
C GLY A 173 -2.54 -15.22 19.78
N ILE A 174 -3.66 -15.53 19.11
CA ILE A 174 -3.68 -15.75 17.66
C ILE A 174 -3.54 -14.40 16.97
N ASN A 175 -2.62 -14.28 16.02
CA ASN A 175 -2.47 -13.06 15.25
C ASN A 175 -3.50 -12.97 14.11
N PRO A 176 -4.48 -12.04 14.15
CA PRO A 176 -5.49 -11.92 13.10
C PRO A 176 -4.94 -11.35 11.78
N PHE A 177 -3.69 -10.89 11.77
CA PHE A 177 -2.98 -10.37 10.59
C PHE A 177 -2.16 -11.42 9.88
N TYR A 178 -2.01 -12.64 10.43
CA TYR A 178 -1.17 -13.67 9.83
C TYR A 178 -1.65 -14.00 8.41
N CYS A 179 -0.78 -13.76 7.43
CA CYS A 179 -1.04 -13.95 6.01
C CYS A 179 0.30 -14.10 5.27
N PRO A 180 0.93 -15.29 5.35
CA PRO A 180 2.30 -15.51 4.89
C PRO A 180 2.47 -15.42 3.37
N GLU A 181 1.37 -15.44 2.60
CA GLU A 181 1.39 -15.27 1.14
C GLU A 181 1.52 -13.80 0.73
N LEU A 182 0.99 -12.87 1.53
CA LEU A 182 0.96 -11.45 1.20
C LEU A 182 2.35 -10.79 1.07
N PRO A 183 3.37 -11.12 1.88
CA PRO A 183 4.73 -10.61 1.70
C PRO A 183 5.27 -10.75 0.27
N SER A 184 4.99 -11.88 -0.39
CA SER A 184 5.46 -12.12 -1.76
C SER A 184 4.87 -11.11 -2.77
N ILE A 185 3.59 -10.74 -2.59
CA ILE A 185 2.92 -9.73 -3.41
C ILE A 185 3.48 -8.35 -3.10
N LEU A 186 3.65 -8.01 -1.82
CA LEU A 186 4.27 -6.75 -1.41
C LEU A 186 5.64 -6.57 -2.04
N ILE A 187 6.51 -7.58 -1.97
CA ILE A 187 7.84 -7.59 -2.60
C ILE A 187 7.72 -7.37 -4.11
N LYS A 188 6.84 -8.11 -4.81
CA LYS A 188 6.61 -7.90 -6.26
C LYS A 188 6.23 -6.46 -6.58
N THR A 189 5.37 -5.84 -5.78
CA THR A 189 4.98 -4.44 -6.00
C THR A 189 6.08 -3.43 -5.75
N MET A 190 7.09 -3.76 -4.94
CA MET A 190 8.26 -2.90 -4.72
C MET A 190 9.06 -2.64 -6.00
N LYS A 191 8.94 -3.51 -7.02
CA LYS A 191 9.51 -3.33 -8.37
C LYS A 191 9.28 -1.92 -8.91
N TYR A 192 8.11 -1.35 -8.65
CA TYR A 192 7.64 -0.05 -9.15
C TYR A 192 7.51 1.02 -8.06
N MET A 193 8.12 0.84 -6.89
CA MET A 193 7.97 1.75 -5.74
C MET A 193 8.19 3.23 -6.05
N PRO A 194 9.21 3.63 -6.82
CA PRO A 194 9.39 5.02 -7.26
C PRO A 194 8.20 5.61 -8.02
N LEU A 195 7.33 4.79 -8.61
CA LEU A 195 6.18 5.23 -9.40
C LEU A 195 4.91 5.36 -8.55
N TRP A 196 4.72 4.58 -7.48
CA TRP A 196 3.49 4.66 -6.68
C TRP A 196 3.70 5.34 -5.32
N SER A 197 4.93 5.42 -4.81
CA SER A 197 5.25 6.13 -3.55
C SER A 197 5.63 7.59 -3.76
N GLY A 198 5.78 8.32 -2.66
CA GLY A 198 6.27 9.70 -2.63
C GLY A 198 7.80 9.83 -2.64
N VAL A 199 8.56 8.72 -2.76
CA VAL A 199 10.02 8.72 -2.55
C VAL A 199 10.79 9.60 -3.55
N MET A 200 10.21 9.83 -4.74
CA MET A 200 10.82 10.65 -5.78
C MET A 200 10.49 12.15 -5.63
N ILE A 201 9.52 12.52 -4.78
CA ILE A 201 9.10 13.92 -4.58
C ILE A 201 10.28 14.80 -4.14
N PRO A 202 11.10 14.42 -3.12
CA PRO A 202 12.23 15.25 -2.70
C PRO A 202 13.31 15.40 -3.77
N ILE A 203 13.44 14.44 -4.69
CA ILE A 203 14.44 14.45 -5.76
C ILE A 203 14.03 15.43 -6.86
N PHE A 204 12.78 15.39 -7.30
CA PHE A 204 12.28 16.23 -8.38
C PHE A 204 11.78 17.61 -7.92
N GLY A 205 11.58 17.80 -6.60
CA GLY A 205 11.10 19.07 -6.04
C GLY A 205 9.68 19.45 -6.48
N TYR A 206 8.93 18.50 -7.03
CA TYR A 206 7.60 18.67 -7.61
C TYR A 206 6.73 17.45 -7.31
N GLY A 207 5.42 17.66 -7.19
CA GLY A 207 4.43 16.63 -6.89
C GLY A 207 3.78 16.83 -5.52
N GLU A 208 2.48 16.54 -5.44
CA GLU A 208 1.76 16.58 -4.17
C GLU A 208 2.01 15.31 -3.36
N ASP A 209 1.90 15.44 -2.04
CA ASP A 209 1.98 14.29 -1.11
C ASP A 209 0.94 13.22 -1.46
N ILE A 210 -0.21 13.67 -1.96
CA ILE A 210 -1.32 12.86 -2.43
C ILE A 210 -1.77 13.39 -3.80
N SER A 211 -1.40 12.73 -4.88
CA SER A 211 -2.02 12.97 -6.19
C SER A 211 -3.10 11.91 -6.41
N SER A 212 -4.36 12.26 -6.17
CA SER A 212 -5.51 11.39 -6.39
C SER A 212 -6.60 12.09 -7.21
N SER A 213 -7.13 11.40 -8.23
CA SER A 213 -8.32 11.85 -8.97
C SER A 213 -9.63 11.69 -8.17
N ALA A 214 -9.63 10.98 -7.04
CA ALA A 214 -10.82 10.61 -6.26
C ALA A 214 -11.71 11.80 -5.90
N ALA A 215 -11.13 12.93 -5.46
CA ALA A 215 -11.90 14.12 -5.08
C ALA A 215 -12.64 14.74 -6.28
N VAL A 216 -11.99 14.71 -7.45
CA VAL A 216 -12.56 15.17 -8.71
C VAL A 216 -13.65 14.21 -9.18
N GLU A 217 -13.38 12.90 -9.15
CA GLU A 217 -14.33 11.84 -9.52
C GLU A 217 -15.57 11.83 -8.60
N SER A 218 -15.39 11.96 -7.29
CA SER A 218 -16.46 12.03 -6.28
C SER A 218 -17.34 13.26 -6.53
N SER A 219 -16.75 14.41 -6.88
CA SER A 219 -17.47 15.62 -7.26
C SER A 219 -18.29 15.43 -8.54
N PHE A 220 -17.71 14.81 -9.57
CA PHE A 220 -18.44 14.46 -10.80
C PHE A 220 -19.56 13.45 -10.56
N LYS A 221 -19.35 12.45 -9.69
CA LYS A 221 -20.37 11.47 -9.33
C LYS A 221 -21.56 12.12 -8.61
N LYS A 222 -21.30 13.06 -7.69
CA LYS A 222 -22.34 13.88 -7.04
C LYS A 222 -23.13 14.70 -8.06
N LEU A 223 -22.45 15.37 -8.99
CA LEU A 223 -23.10 16.11 -10.07
C LEU A 223 -23.98 15.21 -10.95
N LYS A 224 -23.49 14.01 -11.31
CA LYS A 224 -24.22 13.05 -12.13
C LYS A 224 -25.46 12.48 -11.44
N ASN A 225 -25.35 12.15 -10.15
CA ASN A 225 -26.48 11.66 -9.36
C ASN A 225 -27.55 12.74 -9.17
N ASN A 226 -27.13 13.97 -8.84
CA ASN A 226 -28.06 15.10 -8.70
C ASN A 226 -28.77 15.42 -10.02
N HIS A 227 -28.06 15.32 -11.16
CA HIS A 227 -28.68 15.54 -12.48
C HIS A 227 -29.70 14.44 -12.83
N ASN A 228 -29.39 13.18 -12.52
CA ASN A 228 -30.29 12.05 -12.79
C ASN A 228 -31.55 12.07 -11.91
N GLU A 229 -31.47 12.59 -10.68
CA GLU A 229 -32.64 12.80 -9.81
C GLU A 229 -33.58 13.90 -10.35
N THR A 230 -33.03 14.96 -10.95
CA THR A 230 -33.87 15.99 -11.60
C THR A 230 -34.63 15.49 -12.84
N HIS A 231 -34.11 14.49 -13.56
CA HIS A 231 -34.77 13.97 -14.77
C HIS A 231 -35.79 12.86 -14.52
N THR A 232 -35.75 12.19 -13.36
CA THR A 232 -36.77 11.20 -12.98
C THR A 232 -38.08 11.83 -12.48
N PHE A 233 -38.11 13.13 -12.19
CA PHE A 233 -39.32 13.85 -11.80
C PHE A 233 -40.14 14.43 -12.98
N THR A 234 -39.70 14.27 -14.22
CA THR A 234 -40.37 14.86 -15.41
C THR A 234 -41.08 13.86 -16.34
N ASN A 235 -41.44 12.66 -15.87
CA ASN A 235 -42.27 11.71 -16.63
C ASN A 235 -43.38 11.06 -15.79
N LYS A 236 -44.22 11.90 -15.18
CA LYS A 236 -45.54 11.50 -14.68
C LYS A 236 -46.57 12.58 -15.02
N TYR A 237 -47.00 12.65 -16.27
CA TYR A 237 -48.31 13.12 -16.69
C TYR A 237 -48.71 12.40 -17.98
#